data_AF-W5SYL8-F1
#
_entry.id   AF-W5SYL8-F1
#
_cell.length_a   1.000
_cell.length_b   1.000
_cell.length_c   1.000
_cell.angle_alpha   90.00
_cell.angle_beta   90.00
_cell.angle_gamma   90.00
#
_symmetry.space_group_name_H-M   'P 1'
#
loop_
_entity.id
_entity.type
_entity.pdbx_description
1 polymer ?
#
loop_
_entity_poly.entity_id
_entity_poly.type
_entity_poly.pdbx_seq_one_letter_code
_entity_poly.pdbx_strand_id
1 'polypeptide(L)' 'MDIYKLPMFKEMQRDYKREFGIDILEYIKFKEVEVDFKGFESKYLTKKQFEVIRS' A
#
# COMPACT_ATOMS: atom_id res chain seq x y z
N MET A 1 6.13 5.07 2.83
CA MET A 1 5.50 5.92 3.86
C MET A 1 4.32 5.16 4.44
N ASP A 2 4.26 4.99 5.75
CA ASP A 2 3.21 4.19 6.40
C ASP A 2 1.96 5.07 6.61
N ILE A 3 0.97 4.92 5.73
CA ILE A 3 -0.25 5.75 5.72
C ILE A 3 -1.05 5.62 7.03
N TYR A 4 -0.93 4.49 7.72
CA TYR A 4 -1.66 4.20 8.95
C TYR A 4 -1.07 4.92 10.18
N LYS A 5 0.14 5.47 10.04
CA LYS A 5 0.80 6.28 11.07
C LYS A 5 0.52 7.77 10.92
N LEU A 6 -0.12 8.20 9.84
CA LEU A 6 -0.43 9.61 9.60
C LEU A 6 -1.40 10.16 10.66
N PRO A 7 -1.20 11.38 11.17
CA PRO A 7 -2.09 11.99 12.16
C PRO A 7 -3.56 12.01 11.71
N MET A 8 -3.79 12.40 10.45
CA MET A 8 -5.11 12.42 9.83
C MET A 8 -5.79 11.06 9.85
N PHE A 9 -5.04 9.98 9.57
CA PHE A 9 -5.59 8.62 9.59
C PHE A 9 -6.04 8.22 11.01
N LYS A 10 -5.25 8.58 12.03
CA LYS A 10 -5.60 8.29 13.43
C LYS A 10 -6.83 9.06 13.92
N GLU A 11 -7.01 10.29 13.46
CA GLU A 11 -8.22 11.07 13.74
C GLU A 11 -9.46 10.40 13.13
N MET A 12 -9.40 10.08 11.83
CA MET A 12 -10.49 9.40 11.13
C MET A 12 -10.82 8.02 11.76
N GLN A 13 -9.81 7.26 12.16
CA GLN A 13 -10.00 5.99 12.87
C GLN A 13 -10.79 6.20 14.17
N ARG A 14 -10.44 7.23 14.95
CA ARG A 14 -11.10 7.50 16.24
C ARG A 14 -12.56 7.90 16.04
N ASP A 15 -12.82 8.75 15.05
CA ASP A 15 -14.17 9.20 14.74
C ASP A 15 -15.04 8.03 14.26
N TYR A 16 -14.51 7.19 13.37
CA TYR A 16 -15.19 5.98 12.90
C TYR A 16 -15.50 5.02 14.04
N LYS A 17 -14.54 4.78 14.95
CA LYS A 17 -14.76 3.92 16.13
C LYS A 17 -15.82 4.49 17.07
N ARG A 18 -15.87 5.82 17.22
CA ARG A 18 -16.87 6.49 18.04
C ARG A 18 -18.28 6.38 17.45
N GLU A 19 -18.40 6.52 16.13
CA GLU A 19 -19.69 6.50 15.43
C GLU A 19 -20.26 5.09 15.31
N PHE A 20 -19.42 4.11 14.96
CA PHE A 20 -19.88 2.76 14.62
C PHE A 20 -19.52 1.69 15.66
N GLY A 21 -18.69 2.02 16.66
CA GLY A 21 -18.18 1.04 17.63
C GLY A 21 -17.19 0.04 17.05
N ILE A 22 -16.70 0.27 15.83
CA ILE A 22 -15.85 -0.66 15.07
C ILE A 22 -14.43 -0.12 15.02
N ASP A 23 -13.44 -0.96 15.37
CA ASP A 23 -12.04 -0.63 15.14
C ASP A 23 -11.61 -1.06 13.73
N ILE A 24 -11.49 -0.09 12.82
CA ILE A 24 -11.18 -0.36 11.40
C ILE A 24 -9.84 -1.10 11.23
N LEU A 25 -8.91 -1.01 12.18
CA LEU A 25 -7.63 -1.72 12.12
C LEU A 25 -7.78 -3.24 12.18
N GLU A 26 -8.86 -3.75 12.77
CA GLU A 26 -9.14 -5.20 12.80
C GLU A 26 -9.47 -5.76 11.41
N TYR A 27 -9.94 -4.89 10.51
CA TYR A 27 -10.36 -5.24 9.15
C TYR A 27 -9.31 -4.87 8.10
N ILE A 28 -8.43 -3.92 8.42
CA ILE A 28 -7.27 -3.59 7.60
C ILE A 28 -6.25 -4.71 7.80
N LYS A 29 -6.38 -5.76 6.98
CA LYS A 29 -5.27 -6.68 6.79
C LYS A 29 -4.14 -5.89 6.13
N PHE A 30 -3.05 -5.70 6.86
CA PHE A 30 -1.76 -5.36 6.29
C PHE A 30 -1.38 -6.50 5.34
N LYS A 31 -1.89 -6.46 4.11
CA LYS A 31 -1.29 -7.25 3.05
C LYS A 31 0.07 -6.62 2.85
N GLU A 32 1.12 -7.37 3.16
CA GLU A 32 2.34 -7.23 2.39
C GLU A 32 1.90 -7.45 0.94
N VAL A 33 1.72 -6.35 0.22
CA VAL A 33 1.59 -6.41 -1.21
C VAL A 33 2.97 -6.79 -1.68
N GLU A 34 3.19 -8.08 -1.84
CA GLU A 34 4.38 -8.60 -2.50
C GLU A 34 4.25 -8.17 -3.96
N VAL A 35 4.74 -6.97 -4.26
CA VAL A 35 4.73 -6.44 -5.61
C VAL A 35 5.79 -7.19 -6.39
N ASP A 36 5.34 -8.04 -7.31
CA ASP A 36 6.23 -8.76 -8.22
C ASP A 36 6.77 -7.81 -9.30
N PHE A 37 7.76 -7.01 -8.91
CA PHE A 37 8.45 -6.11 -9.83
C PHE A 37 9.14 -6.89 -10.96
N LYS A 38 9.70 -8.07 -10.68
CA LYS A 38 10.39 -8.87 -11.72
C LYS A 38 9.41 -9.39 -12.77
N GLY A 39 8.26 -9.90 -12.36
CA GLY A 39 7.19 -10.34 -13.26
C GLY A 39 6.59 -9.19 -14.03
N PHE A 40 6.39 -8.04 -13.39
CA PHE A 40 5.94 -6.82 -14.08
C PHE A 40 6.94 -6.38 -15.16
N GLU A 41 8.21 -6.23 -14.78
CA GLU A 41 9.25 -5.75 -15.69
C GLU A 41 9.41 -6.68 -16.90
N SER A 42 9.46 -7.99 -16.67
CA SER A 42 9.57 -8.98 -17.75
C SER A 42 8.36 -9.04 -18.68
N LYS A 43 7.15 -8.78 -18.17
CA LYS A 43 5.92 -8.85 -18.94
C LYS A 43 5.62 -7.58 -19.72
N TYR A 44 5.95 -6.41 -19.16
CA TYR A 44 5.47 -5.13 -19.67
C TYR A 44 6.57 -4.23 -20.23
N LEU A 45 7.84 -4.44 -19.87
CA LEU A 45 8.91 -3.59 -20.39
C LEU A 45 9.53 -4.15 -21.66
N THR A 46 9.83 -3.24 -22.58
CA THR A 46 10.67 -3.53 -23.73
C THR A 46 12.14 -3.61 -23.30
N LYS A 47 12.98 -4.29 -24.10
CA LYS A 47 14.43 -4.40 -23.84
C LYS A 47 15.10 -3.03 -23.58
N LYS A 48 14.75 -2.02 -24.39
CA LYS A 48 15.29 -0.65 -24.23
C LYS A 48 14.91 -0.02 -22.89
N GLN A 49 13.65 -0.16 -22.46
CA GLN A 49 13.19 0.36 -21.18
C GLN A 49 13.86 -0.36 -20.01
N PHE A 50 14.08 -1.67 -20.15
CA PHE A 50 14.73 -2.50 -19.15
C PHE A 50 16.20 -2.13 -18.96
N GLU A 51 16.91 -1.82 -20.05
CA GLU A 51 18.30 -1.34 -20.00
C GLU A 51 18.43 0.00 -19.29
N VAL A 52 17.49 0.93 -19.51
CA VAL A 52 17.47 2.25 -18.85
C VAL A 52 17.20 2.15 -17.34
N ILE A 53 16.37 1.20 -16.90
CA ILE A 53 16.09 1.01 -15.46
C ILE A 53 17.25 0.34 -14.74
N ARG A 54 18.05 -0.47 -15.43
CA ARG A 54 19.19 -1.22 -14.86
C ARG A 54 20.54 -0.52 -14.94
N SER A 55 20.64 0.60 -15.67
CA SER A 55 21.84 1.45 -15.75
C SER A 55 21.93 2.41 -14.58
#